data_AF-A0A0C3MNW3-F1
#
_entry.id   AF-A0A0C3MNW3-F1
#
_cell.length_a   1.000
_cell.length_b   1.000
_cell.length_c   1.000
_cell.angle_alpha   90.00
_cell.angle_beta   90.00
_cell.angle_gamma   90.00
#
_symmetry.space_group_name_H-M   'P 1'
#
loop_
_entity.id
_entity.type
_entity.pdbx_description
1 polymer ?
#
loop_
_entity_poly.entity_id
_entity_poly.type
_entity_poly.pdbx_seq_one_letter_code
_entity_poly.pdbx_strand_id
1 'polypeptide(L)'
;MATTLGTKAKDTFAIFSLLGLLVVGAPISTVKAENLPDESATQTVVSPSEHNVLARRFEDTAREMQAKADEQKALLAQYEQTHLYGWQSHNLKSRTAALIRKYEQAARESMKEAMDHRHMAQQPRLDGTIHGG
;
A
#
# COMPACT_ATOMS: atom_id res chain seq x y z
N MET A 1 60.95 -15.20 -2.65
CA MET A 1 59.91 -15.30 -3.69
C MET A 1 58.58 -14.87 -3.10
N ALA A 2 57.75 -14.24 -3.92
CA ALA A 2 56.79 -13.20 -3.56
C ALA A 2 55.59 -13.61 -2.68
N THR A 3 55.20 -12.71 -1.78
CA THR A 3 53.92 -12.67 -1.08
C THR A 3 52.81 -12.17 -2.02
N THR A 4 51.70 -12.89 -2.13
CA THR A 4 50.51 -12.39 -2.82
C THR A 4 49.38 -12.07 -1.85
N LEU A 5 49.04 -10.79 -1.91
CA LEU A 5 47.93 -10.04 -1.35
C LEU A 5 46.56 -10.63 -1.72
N GLY A 6 45.67 -10.81 -0.74
CA GLY A 6 44.26 -11.14 -0.95
C GLY A 6 43.37 -10.09 -0.28
N THR A 7 42.72 -9.28 -1.11
CA THR A 7 41.99 -8.05 -0.78
C THR A 7 40.67 -8.30 -0.03
N LYS A 8 40.38 -7.38 0.91
CA LYS A 8 39.13 -7.27 1.68
C LYS A 8 37.96 -6.87 0.76
N ALA A 9 36.85 -7.59 0.80
CA ALA A 9 35.55 -7.09 0.37
C ALA A 9 34.68 -6.87 1.62
N LYS A 10 34.22 -5.64 1.81
CA LYS A 10 33.28 -5.24 2.85
C LYS A 10 31.95 -5.04 2.14
N ASP A 11 30.98 -5.92 2.39
CA ASP A 11 29.68 -5.82 1.75
C ASP A 11 28.86 -4.71 2.42
N THR A 12 28.77 -3.58 1.72
CA THR A 12 27.94 -2.45 2.07
C THR A 12 26.47 -2.80 1.79
N PHE A 13 25.69 -3.02 2.84
CA PHE A 13 24.23 -3.11 2.74
C PHE A 13 23.68 -1.73 2.33
N ALA A 14 23.28 -1.62 1.06
CA ALA A 14 22.66 -0.43 0.50
C ALA A 14 21.26 -0.23 1.12
N ILE A 15 21.06 0.95 1.72
CA ILE A 15 19.77 1.41 2.23
C ILE A 15 18.96 1.93 1.05
N PHE A 16 17.83 1.28 0.72
CA PHE A 16 16.87 1.83 -0.22
C PHE A 16 16.04 2.92 0.47
N SER A 17 16.45 4.17 0.27
CA SER A 17 15.67 5.35 0.62
C SER A 17 14.60 5.57 -0.46
N LEU A 18 13.33 5.26 -0.16
CA LEU A 18 12.22 5.72 -1.00
C LEU A 18 11.89 7.17 -0.63
N LEU A 19 12.50 8.11 -1.36
CA LEU A 19 11.98 9.47 -1.49
C LEU A 19 10.82 9.45 -2.48
N GLY A 20 9.58 9.61 -1.98
CA GLY A 20 8.44 9.99 -2.80
C GLY A 20 8.29 11.52 -2.80
N LEU A 21 8.66 12.14 -3.92
CA LEU A 21 8.58 13.58 -4.18
C LEU A 21 7.11 14.06 -4.12
N LEU A 22 6.76 14.89 -3.14
CA LEU A 22 5.48 15.61 -3.15
C LEU A 22 5.57 16.73 -4.20
N VAL A 23 4.94 16.54 -5.36
CA VAL A 23 4.80 17.59 -6.36
C VAL A 23 3.86 18.66 -5.79
N VAL A 24 4.41 19.85 -5.54
CA VAL A 24 3.66 21.05 -5.16
C VAL A 24 2.91 21.55 -6.38
N GLY A 25 1.58 21.51 -6.35
CA GLY A 25 0.73 22.15 -7.35
C GLY A 25 0.70 23.67 -7.15
N ALA A 26 0.93 24.43 -8.22
CA ALA A 26 0.73 25.89 -8.24
C ALA A 26 -0.76 26.23 -8.49
N PRO A 27 -1.27 27.38 -7.99
CA PRO A 27 -2.61 27.83 -8.35
C PRO A 27 -2.56 28.63 -9.66
N ILE A 28 -3.38 28.24 -10.64
CA ILE A 28 -3.68 29.05 -11.83
C ILE A 28 -4.94 29.88 -11.56
N SER A 29 -4.79 31.20 -11.59
CA SER A 29 -5.86 32.17 -11.38
C SER A 29 -6.76 32.32 -12.62
N THR A 30 -8.07 32.28 -12.34
CA THR A 30 -9.18 33.03 -12.94
C THR A 30 -9.31 33.09 -14.47
N VAL A 31 -10.23 32.29 -15.00
CA VAL A 31 -11.00 32.65 -16.21
C VAL A 31 -12.44 32.88 -15.76
N LYS A 32 -12.93 34.10 -15.93
CA LYS A 32 -14.33 34.45 -15.74
C LYS A 32 -15.13 33.84 -16.91
N ALA A 33 -15.93 32.82 -16.60
CA ALA A 33 -16.94 32.29 -17.48
C ALA A 33 -18.31 32.54 -16.83
N GLU A 34 -19.02 33.50 -17.40
CA GLU A 34 -20.43 33.74 -17.15
C GLU A 34 -21.28 32.61 -17.78
N ASN A 35 -22.20 32.05 -16.98
CA ASN A 35 -23.04 30.86 -17.20
C ASN A 35 -22.33 29.49 -17.12
N LEU A 36 -22.25 28.96 -15.89
CA LEU A 36 -22.12 27.53 -15.62
C LEU A 36 -23.36 27.09 -14.83
N PRO A 37 -24.10 26.04 -15.26
CA PRO A 37 -24.98 25.34 -14.35
C PRO A 37 -24.10 24.73 -13.25
N ASP A 38 -24.55 24.90 -12.02
CA ASP A 38 -24.01 24.37 -10.78
C ASP A 38 -23.26 23.05 -10.98
N GLU A 39 -21.91 23.11 -11.03
CA GLU A 39 -21.05 21.93 -10.93
C GLU A 39 -21.04 21.48 -9.46
N SER A 40 -22.24 21.17 -8.97
CA SER A 40 -22.44 20.35 -7.80
C SER A 40 -21.70 19.05 -8.06
N ALA A 41 -20.63 18.84 -7.28
CA ALA A 41 -19.93 17.59 -7.06
C ALA A 41 -20.27 16.53 -8.11
N THR A 42 -19.51 16.49 -9.20
CA THR A 42 -19.45 15.33 -10.08
C THR A 42 -18.98 14.15 -9.23
N GLN A 43 -19.93 13.50 -8.55
CA GLN A 43 -19.80 12.11 -8.15
C GLN A 43 -19.58 11.40 -9.48
N THR A 44 -18.32 11.19 -9.85
CA THR A 44 -17.97 10.30 -10.94
C THR A 44 -18.61 8.97 -10.57
N VAL A 45 -19.76 8.68 -11.16
CA VAL A 45 -20.55 7.49 -10.87
C VAL A 45 -19.76 6.33 -11.44
N VAL A 46 -18.87 5.78 -10.61
CA VAL A 46 -18.01 4.65 -10.95
C VAL A 46 -18.92 3.50 -11.38
N SER A 47 -18.65 2.96 -12.57
CA SER A 47 -19.46 1.88 -13.11
C SER A 47 -19.27 0.60 -12.28
N PRO A 48 -20.27 -0.29 -12.13
CA PRO A 48 -20.10 -1.60 -11.48
C PRO A 48 -18.90 -2.40 -12.00
N SER A 49 -18.54 -2.23 -13.28
CA SER A 49 -17.34 -2.81 -13.88
C SER A 49 -16.04 -2.25 -13.27
N GLU A 50 -16.00 -0.95 -12.97
CA GLU A 50 -14.84 -0.28 -12.40
C GLU A 50 -14.66 -0.63 -10.92
N HIS A 51 -15.75 -0.78 -10.16
CA HIS A 51 -15.69 -1.32 -8.80
C HIS A 51 -15.12 -2.74 -8.74
N ASN A 52 -15.40 -3.60 -9.73
CA ASN A 52 -14.76 -4.92 -9.83
C ASN A 52 -13.24 -4.82 -10.09
N VAL A 53 -12.80 -3.84 -10.88
CA VAL A 53 -11.36 -3.61 -11.12
C VAL A 53 -10.68 -3.12 -9.84
N LEU A 54 -11.29 -2.18 -9.12
CA LEU A 54 -10.77 -1.69 -7.83
C LEU A 54 -10.70 -2.82 -6.79
N ALA A 55 -11.75 -3.64 -6.69
CA ALA A 55 -11.76 -4.80 -5.81
C ALA A 55 -10.57 -5.73 -6.07
N ARG A 56 -10.31 -6.08 -7.33
CA ARG A 56 -9.16 -6.92 -7.70
C ARG A 56 -7.82 -6.28 -7.32
N ARG A 57 -7.64 -4.97 -7.51
CA ARG A 57 -6.41 -4.26 -7.12
C ARG A 57 -6.16 -4.31 -5.61
N PHE A 58 -7.21 -4.17 -4.81
CA PHE A 58 -7.10 -4.28 -3.36
C PHE A 58 -6.89 -5.73 -2.90
N GLU A 59 -7.48 -6.71 -3.58
CA GLU A 59 -7.18 -8.14 -3.37
C GLU A 59 -5.70 -8.45 -3.66
N ASP A 60 -5.15 -7.91 -4.76
CA ASP A 60 -3.72 -8.04 -5.11
C ASP A 60 -2.83 -7.39 -4.05
N THR A 61 -3.17 -6.16 -3.64
CA THR A 61 -2.45 -5.45 -2.56
C THR A 61 -2.48 -6.24 -1.25
N ALA A 62 -3.63 -6.81 -0.88
CA ALA A 62 -3.75 -7.63 0.32
C ALA A 62 -2.84 -8.87 0.26
N ARG A 63 -2.77 -9.55 -0.89
CA ARG A 63 -1.85 -10.69 -1.11
C ARG A 63 -0.40 -10.26 -0.99
N GLU A 64 -0.03 -9.13 -1.58
CA GLU A 64 1.33 -8.60 -1.48
C GLU A 64 1.72 -8.27 -0.04
N MET A 65 0.83 -7.62 0.72
CA MET A 65 1.09 -7.31 2.13
C MET A 65 1.18 -8.58 2.98
N GLN A 66 0.36 -9.60 2.71
CA GLN A 66 0.46 -10.87 3.40
C GLN A 66 1.81 -11.56 3.11
N ALA A 67 2.25 -11.58 1.85
CA ALA A 67 3.55 -12.14 1.49
C ALA A 67 4.70 -11.43 2.22
N LYS A 68 4.67 -10.10 2.30
CA LYS A 68 5.64 -9.32 3.09
C LYS A 68 5.60 -9.66 4.58
N ALA A 69 4.41 -9.85 5.16
CA ALA A 69 4.29 -10.28 6.55
C ALA A 69 4.94 -11.64 6.78
N ASP A 70 4.75 -12.58 5.85
CA ASP A 70 5.28 -13.94 5.96
C ASP A 70 6.81 -13.97 5.78
N GLU A 71 7.37 -13.14 4.89
CA GLU A 71 8.83 -12.90 4.81
C GLU A 71 9.39 -12.39 6.13
N GLN A 72 8.73 -11.42 6.77
CA GLN A 72 9.17 -10.89 8.07
C GLN A 72 9.04 -11.93 9.19
N LYS A 73 8.03 -12.81 9.16
CA LYS A 73 7.91 -13.94 10.10
C LYS A 73 9.07 -14.92 9.95
N ALA A 74 9.44 -15.26 8.72
CA ALA A 74 10.59 -16.12 8.46
C ALA A 74 11.89 -15.49 8.99
N LEU A 75 12.09 -14.19 8.76
CA LEU A 75 13.23 -13.45 9.27
C LEU A 75 13.26 -13.39 10.81
N LEU A 76 12.11 -13.17 11.45
CA LEU A 76 12.00 -13.18 12.91
C LEU A 76 12.37 -14.55 13.48
N ALA A 77 11.88 -15.63 12.89
CA ALA A 77 12.23 -16.99 13.28
C ALA A 77 13.74 -17.25 13.18
N GLN A 78 14.40 -16.73 12.13
CA GLN A 78 15.85 -16.80 12.01
C GLN A 78 16.57 -16.02 13.13
N TYR A 79 16.10 -14.82 13.49
CA TYR A 79 16.66 -14.06 14.61
C TYR A 79 16.43 -14.71 15.98
N GLU A 80 15.36 -15.48 16.12
CA GLU A 80 15.06 -16.24 17.34
C GLU A 80 15.97 -17.47 17.47
N GLN A 81 16.29 -18.14 16.36
CA GLN A 81 17.21 -19.28 16.33
C GLN A 81 18.68 -18.86 16.43
N THR A 82 19.02 -17.70 15.86
CA THR A 82 20.39 -17.16 15.91
C THR A 82 20.68 -16.62 17.31
N HIS A 83 21.84 -16.98 17.87
CA HIS A 83 22.30 -16.49 19.17
C HIS A 83 22.79 -15.03 19.07
N LEU A 84 21.88 -14.11 18.75
CA LEU A 84 22.13 -12.68 18.73
C LEU A 84 22.03 -12.14 20.16
N TYR A 85 23.03 -11.39 20.60
CA TYR A 85 23.10 -10.85 21.96
C TYR A 85 22.93 -9.33 22.02
N GLY A 86 22.59 -8.84 23.21
CA GLY A 86 22.55 -7.41 23.54
C GLY A 86 21.42 -6.62 22.88
N TRP A 87 21.55 -5.30 22.93
CA TRP A 87 20.52 -4.34 22.47
C TRP A 87 20.21 -4.48 20.97
N GLN A 88 21.21 -4.81 20.15
CA GLN A 88 21.03 -4.99 18.70
C GLN A 88 20.09 -6.15 18.38
N SER A 89 20.21 -7.28 19.10
CA SER A 89 19.31 -8.43 18.98
C SER A 89 17.86 -8.04 19.30
N HIS A 90 17.66 -7.35 20.43
CA HIS A 90 16.33 -6.90 20.85
C HIS A 90 15.72 -5.89 19.86
N ASN A 91 16.52 -4.96 19.36
CA ASN A 91 16.10 -3.96 18.37
C ASN A 91 15.68 -4.63 17.05
N LEU A 92 16.46 -5.59 16.53
CA LEU A 92 16.11 -6.33 15.31
C LEU A 92 14.79 -7.08 15.48
N LYS A 93 14.63 -7.85 16.56
CA LYS A 93 13.40 -8.62 16.83
C LYS A 93 12.17 -7.71 16.95
N SER A 94 12.28 -6.64 17.75
CA SER A 94 11.16 -5.70 17.96
C SER A 94 10.77 -4.96 16.67
N ARG A 95 11.75 -4.53 15.85
CA ARG A 95 11.49 -3.90 14.55
C ARG A 95 10.82 -4.86 13.58
N THR A 96 11.30 -6.09 13.47
CA THR A 96 10.68 -7.10 12.60
C THR A 96 9.27 -7.44 13.07
N ALA A 97 9.04 -7.60 14.38
CA ALA A 97 7.70 -7.81 14.92
C ALA A 97 6.75 -6.63 14.62
N ALA A 98 7.25 -5.40 14.63
CA ALA A 98 6.45 -4.23 14.25
C ALA A 98 6.11 -4.23 12.75
N LEU A 99 7.04 -4.63 11.88
CA LEU A 99 6.79 -4.78 10.44
C LEU A 99 5.74 -5.86 10.15
N ILE A 100 5.80 -7.01 10.82
CA ILE A 100 4.79 -8.07 10.71
C ILE A 100 3.39 -7.49 10.98
N ARG A 101 3.22 -6.83 12.14
CA ARG A 101 1.92 -6.23 12.50
C ARG A 101 1.44 -5.21 11.48
N LYS A 102 2.35 -4.36 10.97
CA LYS A 102 2.03 -3.35 9.96
C LYS A 102 1.55 -3.97 8.66
N TYR A 103 2.25 -4.98 8.16
CA TYR A 103 1.86 -5.65 6.92
C TYR A 103 0.58 -6.46 7.06
N GLU A 104 0.38 -7.15 8.18
CA GLU A 104 -0.89 -7.85 8.44
C GLU A 104 -2.07 -6.89 8.57
N GLN A 105 -1.86 -5.71 9.18
CA GLN A 105 -2.88 -4.68 9.23
C GLN A 105 -3.22 -4.16 7.83
N ALA A 106 -2.20 -3.83 7.03
CA ALA A 106 -2.41 -3.37 5.66
C ALA A 106 -3.13 -4.44 4.81
N ALA A 107 -2.78 -5.73 4.97
CA ALA A 107 -3.48 -6.82 4.28
C ALA A 107 -4.98 -6.87 4.63
N ARG A 108 -5.33 -6.71 5.91
CA ARG A 108 -6.72 -6.68 6.37
C ARG A 108 -7.47 -5.46 5.85
N GLU A 109 -6.85 -4.28 5.90
CA GLU A 109 -7.44 -3.03 5.42
C GLU A 109 -7.71 -3.09 3.92
N SER A 110 -6.73 -3.55 3.12
CA SER A 110 -6.93 -3.74 1.68
C SER A 110 -8.00 -4.79 1.39
N MET A 111 -8.07 -5.89 2.13
CA MET A 111 -9.15 -6.87 1.93
C MET A 111 -10.53 -6.28 2.25
N LYS A 112 -10.63 -5.41 3.26
CA LYS A 112 -11.87 -4.70 3.56
C LYS A 112 -12.29 -3.78 2.41
N GLU A 113 -11.37 -2.98 1.87
CA GLU A 113 -11.66 -2.10 0.73
C GLU A 113 -12.06 -2.90 -0.53
N ALA A 114 -11.44 -4.07 -0.74
CA ALA A 114 -11.84 -4.97 -1.80
C ALA A 114 -13.30 -5.43 -1.63
N MET A 115 -13.69 -5.86 -0.43
CA MET A 115 -15.06 -6.27 -0.12
C MET A 115 -16.06 -5.14 -0.30
N ASP A 116 -15.72 -3.92 0.12
CA ASP A 116 -16.58 -2.74 -0.05
C ASP A 116 -16.85 -2.47 -1.54
N HIS A 117 -15.82 -2.56 -2.39
CA HIS A 117 -15.99 -2.42 -3.83
C HIS A 117 -16.76 -3.58 -4.47
N ARG A 118 -16.59 -4.84 -4.01
CA ARG A 118 -17.42 -5.96 -4.48
C ARG A 118 -18.89 -5.73 -4.17
N HIS A 119 -19.19 -5.22 -2.97
CA HIS A 119 -20.55 -4.89 -2.58
C HIS A 119 -21.13 -3.76 -3.46
N MET A 120 -20.40 -2.68 -3.68
CA MET A 120 -20.82 -1.59 -4.58
C MET A 120 -21.06 -2.07 -6.03
N ALA A 121 -20.24 -3.00 -6.53
CA ALA A 121 -20.43 -3.59 -7.86
C ALA A 121 -21.71 -4.44 -7.98
N GLN A 122 -22.23 -4.94 -6.86
CA GLN A 122 -23.45 -5.75 -6.81
C GLN A 122 -24.71 -4.90 -6.53
N GLN A 123 -24.53 -3.66 -6.06
CA GLN A 123 -25.66 -2.76 -5.82
C GLN A 123 -26.27 -2.29 -7.14
N PRO A 124 -27.59 -2.48 -7.34
CA PRO A 124 -28.29 -1.90 -8.48
C PRO A 124 -28.14 -0.37 -8.43
N ARG A 125 -27.75 0.24 -9.56
CA ARG A 125 -27.78 1.69 -9.71
C ARG A 125 -29.24 2.14 -9.60
N LEU A 126 -29.61 2.75 -8.47
CA LEU A 126 -30.89 3.42 -8.31
C LEU A 126 -30.84 4.75 -9.09
N ASP A 127 -30.90 4.65 -10.42
CA ASP A 127 -31.21 5.78 -11.28
C ASP A 127 -32.74 5.88 -11.41
N GLY A 128 -33.24 7.11 -11.32
CA GLY A 128 -34.61 7.46 -10.97
C GLY A 128 -35.67 6.88 -11.89
N THR A 129 -36.64 6.21 -11.30
CA THR A 129 -38.01 6.12 -11.85
C THR A 129 -38.99 6.27 -10.70
N ILE A 130 -39.07 7.49 -10.14
CA ILE A 130 -40.32 7.93 -9.53
C ILE A 130 -41.22 8.35 -10.70
N HIS A 131 -41.95 7.38 -11.22
CA HIS A 131 -43.09 7.62 -12.08
C HIS A 131 -44.12 8.43 -11.28
N GLY A 132 -44.46 9.61 -11.81
CA GLY A 132 -45.56 10.42 -11.32
C GLY A 132 -46.89 9.66 -11.40
N GLY A 133 -47.72 9.90 -10.39
CA GLY A 133 -49.15 9.60 -10.35
C GLY A 133 -49.89 10.83 -9.89
#